data_AF-A0A1S2KXC1-F1
#
_entry.id   AF-A0A1S2KXC1-F1
#
_cell.length_a   1.000
_cell.length_b   1.000
_cell.length_c   1.000
_cell.angle_alpha   90.00
_cell.angle_beta   90.00
_cell.angle_gamma   90.00
#
_symmetry.space_group_name_H-M   'P 1'
#
loop_
_entity.id
_entity.type
_entity.pdbx_description
1 polymer ?
#
loop_
_entity_poly.entity_id
_entity_poly.type
_entity_poly.pdbx_seq_one_letter_code
_entity_poly.pdbx_strand_id
1 'polypeptide(L)'
;MSNSTRKERNKKGRKPLFIILLLIKFFLLLAMGGTYYYFSSQQKQVSYFHIENPIVFQGEIYEKSAVFNNNQLYLPFQFISDHLDEGITYDEQTKSVIIISNETILRFPIEKLEKYVNEEPLAYLVYTFLKTL
;
A
#
# COMPACT_ATOMS: atom_id res chain seq x y z
N MET A 1 -64.93 -70.54 -0.16
CA MET A 1 -63.97 -69.68 -0.89
C MET A 1 -63.64 -68.49 -0.01
N SER A 2 -62.41 -68.41 0.52
CA SER A 2 -61.97 -67.36 1.45
C SER A 2 -60.89 -66.52 0.77
N ASN A 3 -61.24 -65.28 0.40
CA ASN A 3 -60.30 -64.33 -0.18
C ASN A 3 -59.54 -63.60 0.93
N SER A 4 -58.27 -63.93 1.13
CA SER A 4 -57.35 -63.18 1.97
C SER A 4 -56.69 -62.06 1.16
N THR A 5 -57.21 -60.85 1.27
CA THR A 5 -56.57 -59.63 0.74
C THR A 5 -55.35 -59.28 1.58
N ARG A 6 -54.18 -59.72 1.11
CA ARG A 6 -52.87 -59.38 1.67
C ARG A 6 -52.58 -57.89 1.46
N LYS A 7 -52.78 -57.09 2.51
CA LYS A 7 -52.46 -55.66 2.54
C LYS A 7 -50.95 -55.46 2.39
N GLU A 8 -50.52 -55.08 1.19
CA GLU A 8 -49.12 -54.84 0.85
C GLU A 8 -48.62 -53.60 1.60
N ARG A 9 -47.77 -53.82 2.62
CA ARG A 9 -47.12 -52.74 3.37
C ARG A 9 -46.11 -52.07 2.44
N ASN A 10 -46.52 -50.96 1.83
CA ASN A 10 -45.67 -50.05 1.08
C ASN A 10 -44.53 -49.58 2.00
N LYS A 11 -43.37 -50.23 1.92
CA LYS A 11 -42.13 -49.74 2.52
C LYS A 11 -41.73 -48.49 1.74
N LYS A 12 -42.24 -47.32 2.14
CA LYS A 12 -41.72 -46.01 1.74
C LYS A 12 -40.26 -45.96 2.17
N GLY A 13 -39.38 -46.45 1.29
CA GLY A 13 -37.95 -46.53 1.52
C GLY A 13 -37.42 -45.13 1.75
N ARG A 14 -36.43 -44.99 2.65
CA ARG A 14 -35.77 -43.73 3.08
C ARG A 14 -35.14 -42.90 1.95
N LYS A 15 -35.38 -43.26 0.69
CA LYS A 15 -34.94 -42.59 -0.55
C LYS A 15 -35.34 -41.11 -0.63
N PRO A 16 -36.56 -40.65 -0.28
CA PRO A 16 -36.87 -39.22 -0.35
C PRO A 16 -36.13 -38.44 0.74
N LEU A 17 -35.86 -39.07 1.88
CA LEU A 17 -35.13 -38.44 2.99
C LEU A 17 -33.65 -38.25 2.64
N PHE A 18 -33.06 -39.19 1.90
CA PHE A 18 -31.70 -39.06 1.36
C PHE A 18 -31.59 -37.96 0.30
N ILE A 19 -32.59 -37.83 -0.59
CA ILE A 19 -32.65 -36.78 -1.60
C ILE A 19 -32.79 -35.39 -0.95
N ILE A 20 -33.64 -35.27 0.07
CA ILE A 20 -33.80 -34.03 0.85
C ILE A 20 -32.47 -33.63 1.52
N LEU A 21 -31.75 -34.59 2.11
CA LEU A 21 -30.49 -34.33 2.79
C LEU A 21 -29.38 -33.89 1.81
N LEU A 22 -29.38 -34.44 0.59
CA LEU A 22 -28.48 -34.04 -0.48
C LEU A 22 -28.79 -32.60 -0.95
N LEU A 23 -30.06 -32.26 -1.12
CA LEU A 23 -30.49 -30.90 -1.45
C LEU A 23 -30.07 -29.89 -0.38
N ILE A 24 -30.29 -30.19 0.90
CA ILE A 24 -29.88 -29.32 2.02
C ILE A 24 -28.36 -29.10 1.99
N LYS A 25 -27.57 -30.16 1.80
CA LYS A 25 -26.11 -30.07 1.70
C LYS A 25 -25.67 -29.22 0.51
N PHE A 26 -26.36 -29.33 -0.62
CA PHE A 26 -26.08 -28.53 -1.82
C PHE A 26 -26.32 -27.03 -1.57
N PHE A 27 -27.44 -26.67 -0.95
CA PHE A 27 -27.72 -25.28 -0.58
C PHE A 27 -26.74 -24.72 0.46
N LEU A 28 -26.32 -25.54 1.43
CA LEU A 28 -25.27 -25.16 2.40
C LEU A 28 -23.94 -24.86 1.71
N LEU A 29 -23.52 -25.71 0.75
CA LEU A 29 -22.30 -25.49 -0.01
C LEU A 29 -22.38 -24.24 -0.90
N LEU A 30 -23.53 -23.98 -1.53
CA LEU A 30 -23.76 -22.75 -2.29
C LEU A 30 -23.70 -21.51 -1.40
N ALA A 31 -24.33 -21.54 -0.22
CA ALA A 31 -24.28 -20.43 0.72
C ALA A 31 -22.86 -20.18 1.24
N MET A 32 -22.11 -21.23 1.54
CA MET A 32 -20.72 -21.14 1.98
C MET A 32 -19.80 -20.61 0.88
N GLY A 33 -19.95 -21.08 -0.36
CA GLY A 33 -19.20 -20.57 -1.51
C GLY A 33 -19.56 -19.11 -1.84
N GLY A 34 -20.84 -18.76 -1.78
CA GLY A 34 -21.33 -17.40 -2.05
C GLY A 34 -20.84 -16.39 -1.00
N THR A 35 -20.89 -16.76 0.29
CA THR A 35 -20.35 -15.92 1.37
C THR A 35 -18.83 -15.79 1.26
N TYR A 36 -18.10 -16.87 0.97
CA TYR A 36 -16.66 -16.81 0.73
C TYR A 36 -16.30 -15.88 -0.44
N TYR A 37 -17.00 -15.99 -1.57
CA TYR A 37 -16.79 -15.11 -2.72
C TYR A 37 -17.09 -13.64 -2.40
N TYR A 38 -18.21 -13.38 -1.71
CA TYR A 38 -18.59 -12.04 -1.29
C TYR A 38 -17.54 -11.41 -0.36
N PHE A 39 -17.11 -12.11 0.70
CA PHE A 39 -16.09 -11.60 1.61
C PHE A 39 -14.71 -11.46 0.95
N SER A 40 -14.31 -12.41 0.10
CA SER A 40 -13.05 -12.34 -0.64
C SER A 40 -13.03 -11.16 -1.65
N SER A 41 -14.18 -10.84 -2.26
CA SER A 41 -14.30 -9.68 -3.14
C SER A 41 -14.18 -8.35 -2.39
N GLN A 42 -14.69 -8.27 -1.16
CA GLN A 42 -14.61 -7.06 -0.33
C GLN A 42 -13.21 -6.82 0.26
N GLN A 43 -12.36 -7.84 0.28
CA GLN A 43 -10.99 -7.76 0.78
C GLN A 43 -9.98 -7.19 -0.22
N LYS A 44 -10.42 -6.82 -1.43
CA LYS A 44 -9.59 -6.07 -2.36
C LYS A 44 -9.47 -4.64 -1.85
N GLN A 45 -8.52 -4.41 -0.94
CA GLN A 45 -8.04 -3.07 -0.61
C GLN A 45 -7.52 -2.46 -1.92
N VAL A 46 -8.34 -1.64 -2.56
CA VAL A 46 -7.87 -0.77 -3.64
C VAL A 46 -6.95 0.25 -2.99
N SER A 47 -5.74 0.37 -3.52
CA SER A 47 -4.81 1.40 -3.06
C SER A 47 -5.49 2.75 -3.23
N TYR A 48 -5.63 3.50 -2.14
CA TYR A 48 -6.11 4.88 -2.18
C TYR A 48 -5.15 5.77 -2.99
N PHE A 49 -3.88 5.35 -3.09
CA PHE A 49 -2.84 6.08 -3.78
C PHE A 49 -2.60 5.49 -5.17
N HIS A 50 -2.64 6.36 -6.18
CA HIS A 50 -2.30 6.03 -7.56
C HIS A 50 -0.81 6.19 -7.87
N ILE A 51 -0.04 6.70 -6.91
CA ILE A 51 1.39 6.95 -7.00
C ILE A 51 2.15 6.06 -6.02
N GLU A 52 3.31 5.59 -6.43
CA GLU A 52 4.21 4.81 -5.57
C GLU A 52 4.85 5.75 -4.54
N ASN A 53 4.95 5.35 -3.28
CA ASN A 53 5.50 6.15 -2.17
C ASN A 53 4.91 7.58 -2.06
N PRO A 54 3.59 7.71 -1.82
CA PRO A 54 2.92 9.00 -1.71
C PRO A 54 3.44 9.80 -0.50
N ILE A 55 3.53 11.11 -0.66
CA ILE A 55 3.76 12.03 0.46
C ILE A 55 2.41 12.61 0.85
N VAL A 56 2.00 12.37 2.11
CA VAL A 56 0.78 12.95 2.68
C VAL A 56 1.19 14.02 3.68
N PHE A 57 0.79 15.26 3.43
CA PHE A 57 1.10 16.40 4.27
C PHE A 57 -0.16 17.21 4.54
N GLN A 58 -0.46 17.49 5.81
CA GLN A 58 -1.65 18.22 6.25
C GLN A 58 -2.99 17.66 5.70
N GLY A 59 -3.05 16.34 5.43
CA GLY A 59 -4.24 15.67 4.92
C GLY A 59 -4.38 15.68 3.39
N GLU A 60 -3.46 16.33 2.68
CA GLU A 60 -3.42 16.34 1.21
C GLU A 60 -2.28 15.47 0.67
N ILE A 61 -2.46 14.93 -0.54
CA ILE A 61 -1.43 14.19 -1.25
C ILE A 61 -0.61 15.18 -2.05
N TYR A 62 0.70 15.23 -1.79
CA TYR A 62 1.62 16.05 -2.56
C TYR A 62 1.79 15.48 -3.98
N GLU A 63 1.96 16.35 -4.96
CA GLU A 63 2.00 15.98 -6.39
C GLU A 63 3.17 15.02 -6.71
N LYS A 64 4.31 15.19 -6.03
CA LYS A 64 5.50 14.34 -6.23
C LYS A 64 5.60 13.27 -5.15
N SER A 65 6.02 12.09 -5.56
CA SER A 65 6.31 10.97 -4.66
C SER A 65 7.67 11.08 -3.97
N ALA A 66 7.78 10.43 -2.83
CA ALA A 66 9.08 10.10 -2.25
C ALA A 66 9.76 9.00 -3.07
N VAL A 67 11.09 8.91 -2.94
CA VAL A 67 11.87 7.85 -3.57
C VAL A 67 12.48 7.00 -2.47
N PHE A 68 12.13 5.71 -2.45
CA PHE A 68 12.81 4.74 -1.59
C PHE A 68 13.91 4.05 -2.40
N ASN A 69 15.17 4.22 -2.00
CA ASN A 69 16.31 3.63 -2.67
C ASN A 69 17.39 3.29 -1.64
N ASN A 70 18.07 2.14 -1.77
CA ASN A 70 19.16 1.72 -0.89
C ASN A 70 18.83 1.81 0.61
N ASN A 71 17.64 1.34 1.01
CA ASN A 71 17.13 1.43 2.39
C ASN A 71 17.00 2.86 2.94
N GLN A 72 16.96 3.86 2.07
CA GLN A 72 16.83 5.28 2.43
C GLN A 72 15.61 5.88 1.73
N LEU A 73 14.92 6.75 2.47
CA LEU A 73 13.77 7.50 1.97
C LEU A 73 14.23 8.91 1.59
N TYR A 74 14.00 9.28 0.34
CA TYR A 74 14.33 10.59 -0.20
C TYR A 74 13.04 11.37 -0.44
N LEU A 75 13.00 12.61 0.03
CA LEU A 75 11.90 13.53 -0.21
C LEU A 75 12.29 14.52 -1.34
N PRO A 76 11.32 14.97 -2.16
CA PRO A 76 11.56 16.03 -3.13
C PRO A 76 12.09 17.28 -2.45
N PHE A 77 13.16 17.85 -2.99
CA PHE A 77 13.75 19.10 -2.49
C PHE A 77 12.70 20.21 -2.32
N GLN A 78 11.87 20.40 -3.35
CA GLN A 78 10.79 21.39 -3.36
C GLN A 78 9.82 21.22 -2.18
N PHE A 79 9.47 19.98 -1.83
CA PHE A 79 8.60 19.70 -0.69
C PHE A 79 9.22 20.18 0.63
N ILE A 80 10.51 19.96 0.82
CA ILE A 80 11.22 20.38 2.03
C ILE A 80 11.29 21.91 2.08
N SER A 81 11.69 22.56 0.98
CA SER A 81 11.82 24.02 0.89
C SER A 81 10.49 24.74 1.11
N ASP A 82 9.39 24.24 0.54
CA ASP A 82 8.08 24.90 0.60
C ASP A 82 7.33 24.67 1.92
N HIS A 83 7.60 23.56 2.62
CA HIS A 83 6.75 23.12 3.74
C HIS A 83 7.47 22.81 5.05
N LEU A 84 8.79 22.56 5.03
CA LEU A 84 9.54 22.16 6.21
C LEU A 84 10.53 23.22 6.67
N ASP A 85 11.26 23.86 5.75
CA ASP A 85 12.31 24.82 6.11
C ASP A 85 12.62 25.81 4.96
N GLU A 86 12.30 27.08 5.18
CA GLU A 86 12.56 28.19 4.24
C GLU A 86 14.07 28.50 4.11
N GLY A 87 14.91 28.06 5.06
CA GLY A 87 16.36 28.23 5.03
C GLY A 87 17.06 27.35 4.00
N ILE A 88 16.32 26.51 3.27
CA ILE A 88 16.85 25.54 2.31
C ILE A 88 16.66 26.07 0.88
N THR A 89 17.77 26.26 0.16
CA THR A 89 17.79 26.79 -1.21
C THR A 89 18.72 25.98 -2.10
N TYR A 90 18.38 25.85 -3.38
CA TYR A 90 19.24 25.25 -4.39
C TYR A 90 19.99 26.34 -5.17
N ASP A 91 21.32 26.23 -5.22
CA ASP A 91 22.19 27.11 -6.00
C ASP A 91 22.58 26.43 -7.32
N GLU A 92 21.99 26.90 -8.41
CA GLU A 92 22.23 26.43 -9.78
C GLU A 92 23.69 26.63 -10.23
N GLN A 93 24.35 27.71 -9.80
CA GLN A 93 25.70 28.02 -10.23
C GLN A 93 26.70 26.99 -9.69
N THR A 94 26.48 26.56 -8.45
CA THR A 94 27.37 25.63 -7.75
C THR A 94 26.83 24.22 -7.65
N LYS A 95 25.63 23.96 -8.23
CA LYS A 95 24.90 22.68 -8.16
C LYS A 95 24.88 22.11 -6.74
N SER A 96 24.52 22.96 -5.79
CA SER A 96 24.57 22.65 -4.37
C SER A 96 23.29 23.03 -3.66
N VAL A 97 22.86 22.21 -2.71
CA VAL A 97 21.83 22.59 -1.74
C VAL A 97 22.49 23.33 -0.59
N ILE A 98 21.97 24.52 -0.30
CA ILE A 98 22.41 25.38 0.80
C ILE A 98 21.32 25.35 1.86
N ILE A 99 21.69 25.04 3.11
CA ILE A 99 20.82 25.10 4.28
C ILE A 99 21.39 26.13 5.23
N ILE A 100 20.63 27.18 5.51
CA ILE A 100 20.98 28.23 6.46
C ILE A 100 20.17 27.99 7.73
N SER A 101 20.86 27.63 8.82
CA SER A 101 20.22 27.44 10.13
C SER A 101 20.96 28.27 11.18
N ASN A 102 20.28 29.27 11.74
CA ASN A 102 20.80 30.22 12.72
C ASN A 102 22.17 30.82 12.31
N GLU A 103 23.27 30.27 12.84
CA GLU A 103 24.65 30.74 12.62
C GLU A 103 25.48 29.77 11.75
N THR A 104 24.83 28.78 11.14
CA THR A 104 25.50 27.75 10.34
C THR A 104 24.99 27.72 8.91
N ILE A 105 25.94 27.72 7.98
CA ILE A 105 25.67 27.52 6.56
C ILE A 105 26.19 26.13 6.20
N LEU A 106 25.26 25.28 5.78
CA LEU A 106 25.56 23.95 5.28
C LEU A 106 25.46 23.96 3.77
N ARG A 107 26.48 23.48 3.08
CA ARG A 107 26.46 23.30 1.62
C ARG A 107 26.65 21.83 1.28
N PHE A 108 25.72 21.31 0.49
CA PHE A 108 25.68 19.94 0.00
C PHE A 108 25.77 19.96 -1.52
N PRO A 109 26.95 19.77 -2.10
CA PRO A 109 27.09 19.56 -3.53
C PRO A 109 26.36 18.29 -3.96
N ILE A 110 25.64 18.37 -5.07
CA ILE A 110 24.94 17.22 -5.66
C ILE A 110 25.97 16.17 -6.10
N GLU A 111 25.64 14.90 -5.90
CA GLU A 111 26.47 13.73 -6.26
C GLU A 111 27.84 13.65 -5.57
N LYS A 112 28.07 14.45 -4.52
CA LYS A 112 29.26 14.37 -3.67
C LYS A 112 28.90 13.94 -2.26
N LEU A 113 29.79 13.16 -1.64
CA LEU A 113 29.73 12.75 -0.23
C LEU A 113 30.34 13.79 0.73
N GLU A 114 30.87 14.88 0.17
CA GLU A 114 31.51 15.97 0.89
C GLU A 114 30.49 17.06 1.17
N LYS A 115 30.32 17.43 2.44
CA LYS A 115 29.52 18.57 2.88
C LYS A 115 30.46 19.68 3.33
N TYR A 116 30.06 20.94 3.18
CA TYR A 116 30.75 22.06 3.82
C TYR A 116 29.88 22.63 4.94
N VAL A 117 30.49 22.86 6.11
CA VAL A 117 29.89 23.59 7.24
C VAL A 117 30.73 24.83 7.44
N ASN A 118 30.17 26.01 7.22
CA ASN A 118 30.93 27.27 7.30
C ASN A 118 32.24 27.20 6.48
N GLU A 119 32.15 26.64 5.28
CA GLU A 119 33.25 26.40 4.33
C GLU A 119 34.28 25.32 4.71
N GLU A 120 34.12 24.65 5.86
CA GLU A 120 34.98 23.51 6.22
C GLU A 120 34.38 22.16 5.80
N PRO A 121 35.17 21.24 5.19
CA PRO A 121 34.68 19.96 4.70
C PRO A 121 34.39 18.96 5.83
N LEU A 122 33.25 18.26 5.74
CA LEU A 122 32.79 17.24 6.69
C LEU A 122 32.20 16.04 5.93
N ALA A 123 32.59 14.81 6.29
CA ALA A 123 32.15 13.59 5.60
C ALA A 123 30.73 13.17 6.02
N TYR A 124 29.91 12.69 5.06
CA TYR A 124 28.54 12.23 5.32
C TYR A 124 28.25 10.85 4.68
N LEU A 125 27.24 10.13 5.20
CA LEU A 125 26.91 8.75 4.81
C LEU A 125 25.83 8.63 3.72
N VAL A 126 25.23 9.74 3.28
CA VAL A 126 24.10 9.75 2.32
C VAL A 126 24.37 10.79 1.23
N TYR A 127 24.17 10.40 -0.03
CA TYR A 127 24.37 11.28 -1.19
C TYR A 127 23.08 12.03 -1.56
N THR A 128 23.22 13.26 -2.03
CA THR A 128 22.11 14.01 -2.66
C THR A 128 22.17 13.78 -4.16
N PHE A 129 21.06 13.45 -4.81
CA PHE A 129 21.01 13.19 -6.25
C PHE A 129 19.85 13.92 -6.91
N LEU A 130 20.03 14.25 -8.19
CA LEU A 130 18.93 14.69 -9.04
C LEU A 130 18.26 13.47 -9.67
N LYS A 131 16.95 13.34 -9.50
CA LYS A 131 16.15 12.38 -10.25
C LYS A 131 15.42 13.12 -11.35
N THR A 132 15.89 12.98 -12.58
CA THR A 132 15.13 13.36 -13.77
C THR A 132 14.01 12.34 -14.00
N LEU A 133 12.81 12.85 -14.32
CA LEU A 133 11.62 12.06 -14.70
C LEU A 133 11.88 11.23 -15.95
#